data_AF-A0A941ISN3-F1
#
_entry.id   AF-A0A941ISN3-F1
#
_cell.length_a   1.000
_cell.length_b   1.000
_cell.length_c   1.000
_cell.angle_alpha   90.00
_cell.angle_beta   90.00
_cell.angle_gamma   90.00
#
_symmetry.space_group_name_H-M   'P 1'
#
loop_
_entity.id
_entity.type
_entity.pdbx_description
1 polymer ?
#
loop_
_entity_poly.entity_id
_entity_poly.type
_entity_poly.pdbx_seq_one_letter_code
_entity_poly.pdbx_strand_id
1 'polypeptide(L)'
;MGEVVGAGLLAHVPTIVLPEADRRELNHGEDSSLVAGLERLRTEVFDTLDYDTVVVLDSHWATTVEFVVAAQERRSGLFTSEELPRGMCRRPYDFPGDPQLAHAVAARAARHATWITAIEDPELPIFYATTNLWEYLGRGLPGKRWVSIGVCQTGDVEDHLRLGRALGDAIAATDRRVVLIASGALSHTFWPLRTLRAHEAAGVEHIHSPEAAAADLERIDWFGRGEHARVLAAMPEYARFKPEARFGHYLMMIGALGEGDCTAHARRYGEYENAIGTGQAHLWFDRPAGGFPRPRATVPDAQDLAVPEFAAAHAAHAHAAADAHLDQNAESETVR
;
A
#
# COMPACT_ATOMS: atom_id res chain seq x y z
N MET A 1 21.96 -4.02 3.36
CA MET A 1 21.14 -2.89 2.85
C MET A 1 19.74 -3.44 2.70
N GLY A 2 18.75 -2.76 3.26
CA GLY A 2 17.35 -3.18 3.20
C GLY A 2 16.79 -3.02 1.79
N GLU A 3 15.70 -3.73 1.52
CA GLU A 3 15.12 -3.80 0.20
C GLU A 3 13.65 -4.21 0.24
N VAL A 4 12.92 -3.84 -0.80
CA VAL A 4 11.59 -4.40 -1.05
C VAL A 4 11.75 -5.75 -1.76
N VAL A 5 11.20 -6.80 -1.17
CA VAL A 5 11.29 -8.18 -1.69
C VAL A 5 10.00 -8.68 -2.34
N GLY A 6 8.94 -7.91 -2.24
CA GLY A 6 7.66 -8.17 -2.90
C GLY A 6 6.69 -7.02 -2.66
N ALA A 7 5.72 -6.86 -3.56
CA ALA A 7 4.70 -5.85 -3.42
C ALA A 7 3.34 -6.38 -3.87
N GLY A 8 2.24 -5.88 -3.31
CA GLY A 8 0.90 -6.27 -3.73
C GLY A 8 -0.11 -5.13 -3.66
N LEU A 9 -0.99 -5.05 -4.66
CA LEU A 9 -2.25 -4.30 -4.59
C LEU A 9 -3.35 -5.31 -4.27
N LEU A 10 -3.82 -5.32 -3.02
CA LEU A 10 -4.66 -6.39 -2.48
C LEU A 10 -5.96 -5.81 -1.94
N ALA A 11 -7.09 -6.34 -2.42
CA ALA A 11 -8.40 -6.08 -1.86
C ALA A 11 -8.49 -6.56 -0.40
N HIS A 12 -9.13 -5.79 0.47
CA HIS A 12 -9.34 -6.15 1.88
C HIS A 12 -10.81 -6.26 2.25
N VAL A 13 -11.66 -6.48 1.25
CA VAL A 13 -13.11 -6.33 1.41
C VAL A 13 -13.64 -7.12 2.59
N PRO A 14 -14.57 -6.56 3.36
CA PRO A 14 -15.14 -7.23 4.52
C PRO A 14 -15.72 -8.62 4.26
N THR A 15 -16.21 -8.87 3.04
CA THR A 15 -16.79 -10.17 2.68
C THR A 15 -15.79 -11.31 2.80
N ILE A 16 -14.48 -11.10 2.60
CA ILE A 16 -13.48 -12.17 2.70
C ILE A 16 -13.38 -12.74 4.12
N VAL A 17 -13.75 -11.98 5.15
CA VAL A 17 -13.65 -12.45 6.55
C VAL A 17 -14.98 -12.95 7.12
N LEU A 18 -16.08 -12.88 6.36
CA LEU A 18 -17.36 -13.45 6.77
C LEU A 18 -17.29 -14.98 6.84
N PRO A 19 -18.18 -15.65 7.60
CA PRO A 19 -18.35 -17.09 7.53
C PRO A 19 -18.58 -17.56 6.09
N GLU A 20 -18.01 -18.71 5.70
CA GLU A 20 -18.12 -19.22 4.32
C GLU A 20 -19.57 -19.39 3.86
N ALA A 21 -20.46 -19.86 4.75
CA ALA A 21 -21.88 -20.00 4.44
C ALA A 21 -22.51 -18.65 4.03
N ASP A 22 -22.18 -17.58 4.74
CA ASP A 22 -22.68 -16.23 4.45
C ASP A 22 -22.09 -15.71 3.12
N ARG A 23 -20.79 -15.95 2.85
CA ARG A 23 -20.16 -15.56 1.58
C ARG A 23 -20.82 -16.25 0.38
N ARG A 24 -21.05 -17.57 0.50
CA ARG A 24 -21.74 -18.36 -0.53
C ARG A 24 -23.17 -17.90 -0.72
N GLU A 25 -23.90 -17.59 0.35
CA GLU A 25 -25.26 -17.05 0.25
C GLU A 25 -25.30 -15.73 -0.53
N LEU A 26 -24.36 -14.82 -0.25
CA LEU A 26 -24.24 -13.54 -0.95
C LEU A 26 -23.91 -13.69 -2.44
N ASN A 27 -23.29 -14.81 -2.83
CA ASN A 27 -22.77 -15.04 -4.17
C ASN A 27 -23.37 -16.30 -4.83
N HIS A 28 -24.69 -16.49 -4.64
CA HIS A 28 -25.50 -17.49 -5.34
C HIS A 28 -25.02 -18.95 -5.21
N GLY A 29 -24.36 -19.29 -4.11
CA GLY A 29 -23.84 -20.62 -3.78
C GLY A 29 -22.33 -20.78 -4.01
N GLU A 30 -21.71 -19.93 -4.82
CA GLU A 30 -20.27 -19.92 -5.07
C GLU A 30 -19.54 -19.05 -4.04
N ASP A 31 -18.33 -19.42 -3.65
CA ASP A 31 -17.51 -18.56 -2.79
C ASP A 31 -16.74 -17.51 -3.63
N SER A 32 -16.27 -16.44 -2.99
CA SER A 32 -15.43 -15.43 -3.63
C SER A 32 -14.06 -15.99 -3.99
N SER A 33 -13.59 -15.72 -5.21
CA SER A 33 -12.23 -16.10 -5.63
C SER A 33 -11.14 -15.29 -4.92
N LEU A 34 -11.49 -14.17 -4.27
CA LEU A 34 -10.57 -13.36 -3.46
C LEU A 34 -10.06 -14.16 -2.25
N VAL A 35 -10.94 -14.94 -1.59
CA VAL A 35 -10.56 -15.79 -0.45
C VAL A 35 -9.54 -16.84 -0.87
N ALA A 36 -9.87 -17.64 -1.89
CA ALA A 36 -8.95 -18.64 -2.44
C ALA A 36 -7.67 -17.99 -3.01
N GLY A 37 -7.78 -16.77 -3.54
CA GLY A 37 -6.65 -15.96 -3.99
C GLY A 37 -5.67 -15.65 -2.87
N LEU A 38 -6.14 -15.20 -1.70
CA LEU A 38 -5.30 -14.93 -0.53
C LEU A 38 -4.69 -16.21 0.06
N GLU A 39 -5.40 -17.33 0.07
CA GLU A 39 -4.87 -18.63 0.50
C GLU A 39 -3.74 -19.12 -0.43
N ARG A 40 -3.90 -18.94 -1.73
CA ARG A 40 -2.85 -19.20 -2.71
C ARG A 40 -1.68 -18.23 -2.57
N LEU A 41 -1.94 -16.94 -2.40
CA LEU A 41 -0.89 -15.95 -2.18
C LEU A 41 -0.10 -16.27 -0.90
N ARG A 42 -0.78 -16.73 0.15
CA ARG A 42 -0.15 -17.19 1.38
C ARG A 42 0.85 -18.32 1.10
N THR A 43 0.38 -19.38 0.46
CA THR A 43 1.19 -20.60 0.23
C THR A 43 2.27 -20.41 -0.83
N GLU A 44 1.99 -19.71 -1.92
CA GLU A 44 2.93 -19.50 -3.03
C GLU A 44 3.99 -18.44 -2.69
N VAL A 45 3.68 -17.45 -1.85
CA VAL A 45 4.54 -16.30 -1.58
C VAL A 45 4.88 -16.15 -0.11
N PHE A 46 3.92 -15.92 0.78
CA PHE A 46 4.24 -15.53 2.17
C PHE A 46 4.90 -16.65 2.99
N ASP A 47 4.63 -17.91 2.67
CA ASP A 47 5.29 -19.06 3.30
C ASP A 47 6.71 -19.32 2.76
N THR A 48 7.05 -18.80 1.57
CA THR A 48 8.30 -19.13 0.86
C THR A 48 9.26 -17.96 0.73
N LEU A 49 8.73 -16.73 0.69
CA LEU A 49 9.50 -15.50 0.54
C LEU A 49 10.24 -15.15 1.84
N ASP A 50 11.50 -14.76 1.69
CA ASP A 50 12.32 -14.37 2.81
C ASP A 50 12.21 -12.85 3.06
N TYR A 51 11.30 -12.48 3.96
CA TYR A 51 11.02 -11.11 4.37
C TYR A 51 10.98 -10.96 5.89
N ASP A 52 11.18 -9.76 6.40
CA ASP A 52 11.20 -9.47 7.85
C ASP A 52 9.94 -8.72 8.30
N THR A 53 9.49 -7.78 7.46
CA THR A 53 8.42 -6.83 7.80
C THR A 53 7.46 -6.66 6.62
N VAL A 54 6.16 -6.62 6.91
CA VAL A 54 5.11 -6.20 5.99
C VAL A 54 4.73 -4.76 6.32
N VAL A 55 4.75 -3.88 5.34
CA VAL A 55 4.19 -2.53 5.44
C VAL A 55 2.87 -2.49 4.69
N VAL A 56 1.78 -2.25 5.42
CA VAL A 56 0.43 -2.10 4.88
C VAL A 56 0.14 -0.61 4.71
N LEU A 57 -0.09 -0.22 3.48
CA LEU A 57 -0.56 1.10 3.09
C LEU A 57 -2.09 1.06 3.10
N ASP A 58 -2.66 1.51 4.22
CA ASP A 58 -4.02 1.23 4.66
C ASP A 58 -4.98 2.35 4.22
N SER A 59 -5.85 2.06 3.24
CA SER A 59 -6.82 3.03 2.71
C SER A 59 -7.92 3.43 3.68
N HIS A 60 -8.19 2.63 4.73
CA HIS A 60 -9.21 2.90 5.74
C HIS A 60 -8.67 3.72 6.91
N TRP A 61 -7.35 3.73 7.11
CA TRP A 61 -6.72 4.62 8.07
C TRP A 61 -6.54 6.03 7.48
N ALA A 62 -7.62 6.81 7.49
CA ALA A 62 -7.60 8.19 7.05
C ALA A 62 -6.99 9.14 8.12
N THR A 63 -5.93 9.86 7.76
CA THR A 63 -5.36 10.96 8.56
C THR A 63 -5.64 12.31 7.91
N THR A 64 -5.46 13.42 8.62
CA THR A 64 -5.89 14.76 8.13
C THR A 64 -4.75 15.72 7.82
N VAL A 65 -3.73 15.79 8.66
CA VAL A 65 -2.71 16.86 8.59
C VAL A 65 -1.32 16.36 8.21
N GLU A 66 -1.10 15.06 8.28
CA GLU A 66 0.18 14.40 8.04
C GLU A 66 -0.05 12.92 7.76
N PHE A 67 0.95 12.25 7.21
CA PHE A 67 0.98 10.80 7.16
C PHE A 67 1.37 10.23 8.52
N VAL A 68 0.73 9.14 8.93
CA VAL A 68 1.03 8.49 10.21
C VAL A 68 1.47 7.06 9.98
N VAL A 69 2.56 6.67 10.63
CA VAL A 69 3.12 5.32 10.63
C VAL A 69 2.95 4.71 12.02
N ALA A 70 2.36 3.51 12.10
CA ALA A 70 2.25 2.78 13.36
C ALA A 70 3.64 2.33 13.86
N ALA A 71 4.00 2.70 15.09
CA ALA A 71 5.33 2.47 15.67
C ALA A 71 5.30 1.63 16.95
N GLN A 72 4.19 0.96 17.27
CA GLN A 72 4.12 0.08 18.45
C GLN A 72 5.04 -1.14 18.28
N GLU A 73 5.68 -1.60 19.37
CA GLU A 73 6.46 -2.85 19.37
C GLU A 73 5.61 -4.09 19.06
N ARG A 74 4.35 -4.08 19.50
CA ARG A 74 3.36 -5.13 19.25
C ARG A 74 1.97 -4.52 19.20
N ARG A 75 1.13 -5.02 18.29
CA ARG A 75 -0.30 -4.68 18.24
C ARG A 75 -1.09 -5.94 18.46
N SER A 76 -1.94 -5.95 19.48
CA SER A 76 -2.77 -7.10 19.83
C SER A 76 -4.09 -6.66 20.42
N GLY A 77 -5.18 -7.35 20.09
CA GLY A 77 -6.47 -7.07 20.69
C GLY A 77 -7.63 -7.67 19.91
N LEU A 78 -8.82 -7.13 20.16
CA LEU A 78 -10.05 -7.45 19.45
C LEU A 78 -10.48 -6.23 18.64
N PHE A 79 -10.48 -6.35 17.32
CA PHE A 79 -10.95 -5.31 16.43
C PHE A 79 -12.45 -5.48 16.14
N THR A 80 -13.20 -4.39 16.23
CA THR A 80 -14.58 -4.33 15.71
C THR A 80 -14.64 -3.21 14.70
N SER A 81 -15.08 -3.51 13.49
CA SER A 81 -15.21 -2.48 12.45
C SER A 81 -16.30 -1.48 12.81
N GLU A 82 -15.95 -0.22 12.70
CA GLU A 82 -16.82 0.94 12.72
C GLU A 82 -17.78 0.98 11.52
N GLU A 83 -17.34 0.47 10.37
CA GLU A 83 -18.11 0.47 9.12
C GLU A 83 -19.07 -0.71 9.03
N LEU A 84 -18.60 -1.93 9.32
CA LEU A 84 -19.39 -3.17 9.24
C LEU A 84 -19.29 -4.03 10.51
N PRO A 85 -19.74 -3.51 11.67
CA PRO A 85 -19.60 -4.20 12.96
C PRO A 85 -20.31 -5.55 13.02
N ARG A 86 -21.37 -5.75 12.22
CA ARG A 86 -22.11 -7.03 12.18
C ARG A 86 -21.24 -8.18 11.64
N GLY A 87 -20.45 -7.92 10.61
CA GLY A 87 -19.60 -8.93 9.95
C GLY A 87 -18.21 -9.04 10.55
N MET A 88 -17.71 -7.95 11.13
CA MET A 88 -16.36 -7.86 11.71
C MET A 88 -16.44 -7.40 13.16
N CYS A 89 -17.00 -8.26 14.03
CA CYS A 89 -17.10 -8.03 15.47
C CYS A 89 -16.02 -8.81 16.22
N ARG A 90 -15.28 -8.13 17.10
CA ARG A 90 -14.27 -8.73 18.01
C ARG A 90 -13.30 -9.69 17.30
N ARG A 91 -12.83 -9.33 16.10
CA ARG A 91 -11.83 -10.06 15.34
C ARG A 91 -10.48 -10.01 16.06
N PRO A 92 -9.90 -11.15 16.46
CA PRO A 92 -8.61 -11.14 17.14
C PRO A 92 -7.49 -10.82 16.15
N TYR A 93 -6.56 -9.97 16.59
CA TYR A 93 -5.30 -9.71 15.92
C TYR A 93 -4.16 -9.71 16.94
N ASP A 94 -2.98 -10.17 16.50
CA ASP A 94 -1.80 -10.22 17.37
C ASP A 94 -0.50 -10.36 16.56
N PHE A 95 0.26 -9.28 16.43
CA PHE A 95 1.52 -9.28 15.66
C PHE A 95 2.56 -8.29 16.20
N PRO A 96 3.86 -8.58 16.05
CA PRO A 96 4.90 -7.61 16.34
C PRO A 96 4.87 -6.46 15.32
N GLY A 97 5.12 -5.23 15.77
CA GLY A 97 5.37 -4.09 14.89
C GLY A 97 6.87 -3.93 14.59
N ASP A 98 7.23 -2.87 13.86
CA ASP A 98 8.62 -2.51 13.55
C ASP A 98 8.88 -1.01 13.84
N PRO A 99 8.99 -0.61 15.13
CA PRO A 99 9.26 0.78 15.52
C PRO A 99 10.50 1.36 14.84
N GLN A 100 11.55 0.54 14.66
CA GLN A 100 12.77 0.98 14.01
C GLN A 100 12.52 1.42 12.56
N LEU A 101 11.78 0.62 11.79
CA LEU A 101 11.39 1.01 10.43
C LEU A 101 10.45 2.22 10.46
N ALA A 102 9.46 2.25 11.36
CA ALA A 102 8.50 3.36 11.46
C ALA A 102 9.19 4.72 11.70
N HIS A 103 10.10 4.79 12.67
CA HIS A 103 10.89 5.99 12.93
C HIS A 103 11.86 6.32 11.80
N ALA A 104 12.42 5.31 11.12
CA ALA A 104 13.25 5.54 9.95
C ALA A 104 12.47 6.20 8.80
N VAL A 105 11.20 5.82 8.59
CA VAL A 105 10.30 6.46 7.61
C VAL A 105 10.00 7.90 8.01
N ALA A 106 9.61 8.13 9.27
CA ALA A 106 9.35 9.48 9.77
C ALA A 106 10.56 10.42 9.63
N ALA A 107 11.77 9.91 9.88
CA ALA A 107 13.02 10.66 9.72
C ALA A 107 13.35 11.07 8.27
N ARG A 108 12.60 10.59 7.27
CA ARG A 108 12.74 11.00 5.85
C ARG A 108 11.77 12.11 5.43
N ALA A 109 10.83 12.50 6.28
CA ALA A 109 9.79 13.51 5.99
C ALA A 109 10.37 14.79 5.37
N ALA A 110 11.31 15.45 6.05
CA ALA A 110 11.87 16.72 5.58
C ALA A 110 12.66 16.60 4.27
N ARG A 111 13.35 15.47 4.05
CA ARG A 111 14.08 15.19 2.81
C ARG A 111 13.15 15.02 1.62
N HIS A 112 11.91 14.61 1.84
CA HIS A 112 10.91 14.47 0.80
C HIS A 112 9.85 15.57 0.84
N ALA A 113 10.11 16.67 1.54
CA ALA A 113 9.21 17.82 1.64
C ALA A 113 7.77 17.40 1.97
N THR A 114 7.61 16.59 3.01
CA THR A 114 6.32 16.07 3.46
C THR A 114 6.30 15.94 4.98
N TRP A 115 5.15 15.57 5.54
CA TRP A 115 4.93 15.42 6.98
C TRP A 115 4.60 13.98 7.31
N ILE A 116 5.47 13.33 8.08
CA ILE A 116 5.33 11.92 8.46
C ILE A 116 5.65 11.78 9.95
N THR A 117 4.69 11.25 10.70
CA THR A 117 4.85 11.03 12.14
C THR A 117 4.72 9.55 12.47
N ALA A 118 5.70 9.02 13.20
CA ALA A 118 5.64 7.68 13.78
C ALA A 118 4.91 7.76 15.13
N ILE A 119 3.83 7.00 15.31
CA ILE A 119 3.02 7.01 16.53
C ILE A 119 3.07 5.64 17.22
N GLU A 120 3.58 5.65 18.45
CA GLU A 120 3.71 4.48 19.32
C GLU A 120 2.61 4.39 20.40
N ASP A 121 1.63 5.30 20.38
CA ASP A 121 0.53 5.31 21.34
C ASP A 121 -0.22 3.96 21.34
N PRO A 122 -0.33 3.27 22.50
CA PRO A 122 -1.02 1.99 22.60
C PRO A 122 -2.50 2.04 22.21
N GLU A 123 -3.13 3.22 22.31
CA GLU A 123 -4.54 3.44 22.02
C GLU A 123 -4.79 3.83 20.55
N LEU A 124 -3.73 3.94 19.74
CA LEU A 124 -3.88 4.22 18.31
C LEU A 124 -4.70 3.10 17.63
N PRO A 125 -5.82 3.45 16.96
CA PRO A 125 -6.71 2.46 16.38
C PRO A 125 -6.04 1.68 15.25
N ILE A 126 -6.53 0.46 15.03
CA ILE A 126 -6.19 -0.39 13.88
C ILE A 126 -7.43 -0.53 13.02
N PHE A 127 -7.24 -0.69 11.71
CA PHE A 127 -8.33 -0.76 10.73
C PHE A 127 -8.36 -2.11 10.03
N TYR A 128 -9.51 -2.43 9.42
CA TYR A 128 -9.73 -3.76 8.84
C TYR A 128 -8.94 -4.00 7.56
N ALA A 129 -8.54 -2.95 6.84
CA ALA A 129 -7.67 -3.08 5.68
C ALA A 129 -6.31 -3.71 6.05
N THR A 130 -5.82 -3.45 7.27
CA THR A 130 -4.68 -4.20 7.85
C THR A 130 -5.10 -5.57 8.39
N THR A 131 -6.10 -5.64 9.28
CA THR A 131 -6.37 -6.89 10.03
C THR A 131 -6.92 -8.02 9.16
N ASN A 132 -7.71 -7.72 8.13
CA ASN A 132 -8.23 -8.72 7.21
C ASN A 132 -7.09 -9.39 6.42
N LEU A 133 -6.16 -8.60 5.88
CA LEU A 133 -5.01 -9.15 5.15
C LEU A 133 -4.04 -9.88 6.07
N TRP A 134 -3.80 -9.37 7.28
CA TRP A 134 -2.98 -10.06 8.28
C TRP A 134 -3.55 -11.44 8.63
N GLU A 135 -4.87 -11.57 8.75
CA GLU A 135 -5.52 -12.85 9.07
C GLU A 135 -5.18 -13.96 8.07
N TYR A 136 -5.14 -13.64 6.78
CA TYR A 136 -4.77 -14.60 5.72
C TYR A 136 -3.25 -14.76 5.58
N LEU A 137 -2.53 -13.64 5.51
CA LEU A 137 -1.15 -13.62 5.03
C LEU A 137 -0.12 -13.66 6.17
N GLY A 138 -0.48 -13.19 7.36
CA GLY A 138 0.43 -13.06 8.50
C GLY A 138 0.18 -14.03 9.65
N ARG A 139 -1.08 -14.43 9.88
CA ARG A 139 -1.44 -15.27 11.03
C ARG A 139 -0.67 -16.60 10.99
N GLY A 140 -0.08 -16.96 12.13
CA GLY A 140 0.69 -18.18 12.29
C GLY A 140 2.12 -18.13 11.74
N LEU A 141 2.55 -17.04 11.09
CA LEU A 141 3.95 -16.88 10.68
C LEU A 141 4.80 -16.33 11.83
N PRO A 142 5.83 -17.07 12.30
CA PRO A 142 6.64 -16.63 13.43
C PRO A 142 7.54 -15.44 13.04
N GLY A 143 7.61 -14.44 13.92
CA GLY A 143 8.58 -13.35 13.83
C GLY A 143 8.37 -12.33 12.70
N LYS A 144 7.33 -12.48 11.87
CA LYS A 144 7.00 -11.51 10.81
C LYS A 144 6.34 -10.27 11.40
N ARG A 145 6.94 -9.10 11.17
CA ARG A 145 6.43 -7.82 11.65
C ARG A 145 5.40 -7.23 10.70
N TRP A 146 4.46 -6.46 11.23
CA TRP A 146 3.45 -5.74 10.46
C TRP A 146 3.37 -4.29 10.93
N VAL A 147 3.46 -3.37 9.97
CA VAL A 147 3.39 -1.91 10.18
C VAL A 147 2.30 -1.37 9.26
N SER A 148 1.43 -0.51 9.79
CA SER A 148 0.44 0.20 8.97
C SER A 148 0.89 1.64 8.73
N ILE A 149 0.59 2.18 7.56
CA ILE A 149 0.70 3.61 7.23
C ILE A 149 -0.64 4.08 6.70
N GLY A 150 -1.18 5.14 7.28
CA GLY A 150 -2.46 5.71 6.86
C GLY A 150 -2.37 6.58 5.60
N VAL A 151 -3.51 6.76 4.93
CA VAL A 151 -3.68 7.69 3.81
C VAL A 151 -4.07 9.08 4.33
N CYS A 152 -3.33 10.12 3.95
CA CYS A 152 -3.66 11.49 4.33
C CYS A 152 -4.74 12.06 3.40
N GLN A 153 -5.95 12.27 3.91
CA GLN A 153 -7.12 12.64 3.09
C GLN A 153 -7.02 14.02 2.41
N THR A 154 -6.16 14.89 2.93
CA THR A 154 -5.89 16.22 2.38
C THR A 154 -4.83 16.18 1.29
N GLY A 155 -4.04 15.10 1.21
CA GLY A 155 -2.98 14.95 0.22
C GLY A 155 -3.48 14.75 -1.20
N ASP A 156 -2.66 15.19 -2.15
CA ASP A 156 -2.82 14.95 -3.58
C ASP A 156 -1.90 13.83 -4.10
N VAL A 157 -1.82 13.64 -5.41
CA VAL A 157 -1.00 12.58 -6.01
C VAL A 157 0.47 12.70 -5.60
N GLU A 158 1.04 13.90 -5.63
CA GLU A 158 2.45 14.11 -5.32
C GLU A 158 2.72 13.92 -3.82
N ASP A 159 1.81 14.31 -2.92
CA ASP A 159 1.96 14.04 -1.48
C ASP A 159 2.10 12.54 -1.19
N HIS A 160 1.26 11.70 -1.81
CA HIS A 160 1.32 10.25 -1.64
C HIS A 160 2.59 9.65 -2.26
N LEU A 161 3.05 10.17 -3.40
CA LEU A 161 4.33 9.76 -4.00
C LEU A 161 5.51 10.14 -3.10
N ARG A 162 5.52 11.33 -2.48
CA ARG A 162 6.54 11.77 -1.52
C ARG A 162 6.64 10.85 -0.31
N LEU A 163 5.50 10.45 0.28
CA LEU A 163 5.50 9.43 1.34
C LEU A 163 6.10 8.10 0.83
N GLY A 164 5.72 7.66 -0.37
CA GLY A 164 6.29 6.46 -0.98
C GLY A 164 7.81 6.54 -1.13
N ARG A 165 8.33 7.66 -1.65
CA ARG A 165 9.79 7.88 -1.78
C ARG A 165 10.48 7.84 -0.41
N ALA A 166 9.90 8.50 0.60
CA ALA A 166 10.39 8.47 1.98
C ALA A 166 10.42 7.04 2.56
N LEU A 167 9.40 6.24 2.28
CA LEU A 167 9.33 4.83 2.67
C LEU A 167 10.44 4.00 1.99
N GLY A 168 10.60 4.12 0.67
CA GLY A 168 11.66 3.43 -0.06
C GLY A 168 13.06 3.79 0.45
N ASP A 169 13.30 5.07 0.73
CA ASP A 169 14.58 5.57 1.24
C ASP A 169 14.87 5.10 2.68
N ALA A 170 13.84 5.01 3.51
CA ALA A 170 13.96 4.44 4.84
C ALA A 170 14.29 2.95 4.79
N ILE A 171 13.59 2.18 3.95
CA ILE A 171 13.86 0.74 3.75
C ILE A 171 15.31 0.52 3.33
N ALA A 172 15.79 1.25 2.31
CA ALA A 172 17.15 1.15 1.82
C ALA A 172 18.21 1.47 2.90
N ALA A 173 17.89 2.36 3.84
CA ALA A 173 18.76 2.75 4.94
C ALA A 173 18.74 1.77 6.13
N THR A 174 17.87 0.76 6.13
CA THR A 174 17.81 -0.28 7.16
C THR A 174 18.48 -1.58 6.69
N ASP A 175 18.31 -2.66 7.44
CA ASP A 175 18.66 -4.03 7.08
C ASP A 175 17.42 -4.91 6.78
N ARG A 176 16.23 -4.29 6.64
CA ARG A 176 14.95 -4.99 6.50
C ARG A 176 14.69 -5.45 5.07
N ARG A 177 14.20 -6.67 4.92
CA ARG A 177 13.52 -7.15 3.72
C ARG A 177 12.03 -6.91 3.90
N VAL A 178 11.48 -6.04 3.07
CA VAL A 178 10.13 -5.52 3.26
C VAL A 178 9.20 -6.02 2.16
N VAL A 179 8.00 -6.45 2.55
CA VAL A 179 6.88 -6.62 1.65
C VAL A 179 5.98 -5.38 1.75
N LEU A 180 5.63 -4.79 0.62
CA LEU A 180 4.68 -3.67 0.57
C LEU A 180 3.29 -4.17 0.17
N ILE A 181 2.26 -3.74 0.89
CA ILE A 181 0.86 -4.05 0.54
C ILE A 181 0.11 -2.73 0.41
N ALA A 182 -0.22 -2.34 -0.82
CA ALA A 182 -1.28 -1.39 -1.10
C ALA A 182 -2.63 -2.07 -0.79
N SER A 183 -3.15 -1.85 0.41
CA SER A 183 -4.41 -2.44 0.87
C SER A 183 -5.55 -1.53 0.46
N GLY A 184 -6.28 -1.92 -0.59
CA GLY A 184 -7.32 -1.11 -1.19
C GLY A 184 -7.85 -1.64 -2.51
N ALA A 185 -9.04 -1.18 -2.83
CA ALA A 185 -9.80 -1.45 -4.02
C ALA A 185 -9.38 -0.53 -5.19
N LEU A 186 -9.99 -0.82 -6.33
CA LEU A 186 -9.92 -0.06 -7.57
C LEU A 186 -11.05 1.01 -7.55
N SER A 187 -11.94 1.06 -8.55
CA SER A 187 -13.07 2.00 -8.54
C SER A 187 -13.93 1.80 -7.29
N HIS A 188 -14.35 2.90 -6.64
CA HIS A 188 -14.87 2.82 -5.28
C HIS A 188 -16.13 3.68 -5.07
N THR A 189 -17.17 3.37 -5.85
CA THR A 189 -18.50 3.97 -5.70
C THR A 189 -19.51 2.90 -5.30
N PHE A 190 -20.17 3.08 -4.16
CA PHE A 190 -21.18 2.14 -3.67
C PHE A 190 -22.56 2.39 -4.28
N TRP A 191 -23.35 1.33 -4.40
CA TRP A 191 -24.78 1.46 -4.65
C TRP A 191 -25.51 2.09 -3.46
N PRO A 192 -26.55 2.91 -3.67
CA PRO A 192 -27.36 3.46 -2.58
C PRO A 192 -27.96 2.36 -1.70
N LEU A 193 -28.03 2.59 -0.38
CA LEU A 193 -28.52 1.61 0.60
C LEU A 193 -29.85 0.93 0.22
N ARG A 194 -30.76 1.67 -0.44
CA ARG A 194 -32.07 1.15 -0.88
C ARG A 194 -31.98 0.06 -1.95
N THR A 195 -30.92 0.04 -2.76
CA THR A 195 -30.73 -0.91 -3.87
C THR A 195 -29.51 -1.80 -3.68
N LEU A 196 -28.63 -1.45 -2.75
CA LEU A 196 -27.37 -2.13 -2.42
C LEU A 196 -27.48 -3.66 -2.36
N ARG A 197 -28.53 -4.18 -1.72
CA ARG A 197 -28.78 -5.64 -1.57
C ARG A 197 -28.90 -6.39 -2.90
N ALA A 198 -29.27 -5.72 -3.98
CA ALA A 198 -29.32 -6.30 -5.33
C ALA A 198 -27.95 -6.38 -6.01
N HIS A 199 -26.88 -5.88 -5.36
CA HIS A 199 -25.53 -5.78 -5.90
C HIS A 199 -24.45 -6.34 -4.96
N GLU A 200 -24.83 -7.29 -4.09
CA GLU A 200 -23.89 -7.93 -3.14
C GLU A 200 -23.09 -9.09 -3.74
N ALA A 201 -23.55 -9.69 -4.84
CA ALA A 201 -22.84 -10.77 -5.52
C ALA A 201 -21.56 -10.28 -6.23
N ALA A 202 -20.60 -11.18 -6.44
CA ALA A 202 -19.25 -10.85 -6.90
C ALA A 202 -19.14 -10.53 -8.40
N GLY A 203 -20.22 -10.73 -9.18
CA GLY A 203 -20.24 -10.53 -10.63
C GLY A 203 -19.92 -9.09 -11.05
N VAL A 204 -19.18 -8.94 -12.14
CA VAL A 204 -18.76 -7.63 -12.70
C VAL A 204 -19.96 -6.77 -13.12
N GLU A 205 -21.09 -7.39 -13.44
CA GLU A 205 -22.37 -6.72 -13.70
C GLU A 205 -22.90 -5.90 -12.51
N HIS A 206 -22.40 -6.16 -11.30
CA HIS A 206 -22.76 -5.42 -10.10
C HIS A 206 -21.83 -4.24 -9.78
N ILE A 207 -20.71 -4.08 -10.50
CA ILE A 207 -19.89 -2.86 -10.41
C ILE A 207 -20.77 -1.64 -10.74
N HIS A 208 -20.54 -0.51 -10.06
CA HIS A 208 -21.44 0.65 -10.11
C HIS A 208 -21.75 1.13 -11.54
N SER A 209 -20.79 0.99 -12.46
CA SER A 209 -21.01 1.30 -13.88
C SER A 209 -20.11 0.45 -14.78
N PRO A 210 -20.55 0.13 -16.01
CA PRO A 210 -19.69 -0.54 -17.00
C PRO A 210 -18.39 0.23 -17.29
N GLU A 211 -18.44 1.56 -17.26
CA GLU A 211 -17.27 2.41 -17.47
C GLU A 211 -16.24 2.27 -16.34
N ALA A 212 -16.71 2.14 -15.09
CA ALA A 212 -15.83 1.89 -13.94
C ALA A 212 -15.19 0.49 -14.04
N ALA A 213 -15.97 -0.54 -14.40
CA ALA A 213 -15.43 -1.88 -14.63
C ALA A 213 -14.39 -1.91 -15.76
N ALA A 214 -14.66 -1.20 -16.87
CA ALA A 214 -13.72 -1.09 -17.98
C ALA A 214 -12.43 -0.36 -17.57
N ALA A 215 -12.55 0.73 -16.81
CA ALA A 215 -11.41 1.47 -16.29
C ALA A 215 -10.56 0.61 -15.36
N ASP A 216 -11.17 -0.16 -14.46
CA ASP A 216 -10.47 -1.06 -13.55
C ASP A 216 -9.73 -2.18 -14.30
N LEU A 217 -10.40 -2.84 -15.24
CA LEU A 217 -9.80 -3.89 -16.08
C LEU A 217 -8.64 -3.36 -16.92
N GLU A 218 -8.71 -2.11 -17.40
CA GLU A 218 -7.60 -1.45 -18.09
C GLU A 218 -6.37 -1.28 -17.17
N ARG A 219 -6.56 -0.91 -15.89
CA ARG A 219 -5.43 -0.80 -14.94
C ARG A 219 -4.85 -2.19 -14.63
N ILE A 220 -5.71 -3.18 -14.42
CA ILE A 220 -5.29 -4.57 -14.18
C ILE A 220 -4.43 -5.09 -15.35
N ASP A 221 -4.86 -4.81 -16.58
CA ASP A 221 -4.11 -5.14 -17.81
C ASP A 221 -2.75 -4.43 -17.87
N TRP A 222 -2.69 -3.14 -17.56
CA TRP A 222 -1.43 -2.38 -17.48
C TRP A 222 -0.50 -2.91 -16.40
N PHE A 223 -1.02 -3.26 -15.22
CA PHE A 223 -0.25 -3.89 -14.17
C PHE A 223 0.29 -5.26 -14.62
N GLY A 224 -0.50 -6.05 -15.35
CA GLY A 224 -0.05 -7.31 -15.93
C GLY A 224 1.11 -7.14 -16.93
N ARG A 225 1.20 -5.98 -17.59
CA ARG A 225 2.29 -5.61 -18.50
C ARG A 225 3.42 -4.80 -17.86
N GLY A 226 3.35 -4.50 -16.56
CA GLY A 226 4.31 -3.64 -15.88
C GLY A 226 4.29 -2.18 -16.35
N GLU A 227 3.18 -1.70 -16.94
CA GLU A 227 3.03 -0.34 -17.47
C GLU A 227 2.69 0.68 -16.36
N HIS A 228 3.45 0.73 -15.27
CA HIS A 228 3.17 1.63 -14.14
C HIS A 228 3.24 3.12 -14.50
N ALA A 229 4.15 3.50 -15.41
CA ALA A 229 4.19 4.87 -15.95
C ALA A 229 2.86 5.29 -16.59
N ARG A 230 2.18 4.35 -17.27
CA ARG A 230 0.88 4.59 -17.90
C ARG A 230 -0.23 4.73 -16.88
N VAL A 231 -0.23 3.90 -15.84
CA VAL A 231 -1.17 4.01 -14.70
C VAL A 231 -1.06 5.40 -14.06
N LEU A 232 0.16 5.86 -13.77
CA LEU A 232 0.42 7.19 -13.21
C LEU A 232 -0.07 8.32 -14.12
N ALA A 233 0.24 8.26 -15.41
CA ALA A 233 -0.18 9.27 -16.38
C ALA A 233 -1.72 9.35 -16.53
N ALA A 234 -2.42 8.23 -16.35
CA ALA A 234 -3.87 8.13 -16.46
C ALA A 234 -4.63 8.44 -15.14
N MET A 235 -3.93 8.78 -14.05
CA MET A 235 -4.57 9.07 -12.77
C MET A 235 -5.62 10.19 -12.81
N PRO A 236 -5.41 11.33 -13.50
CA PRO A 236 -6.43 12.38 -13.61
C PRO A 236 -7.73 11.89 -14.27
N GLU A 237 -7.64 10.97 -15.22
CA GLU A 237 -8.80 10.33 -15.82
C GLU A 237 -9.45 9.33 -14.86
N TYR A 238 -8.64 8.50 -14.22
CA TYR A 238 -9.12 7.46 -13.31
C TYR A 238 -9.86 8.02 -12.09
N ALA A 239 -9.47 9.21 -11.63
CA ALA A 239 -10.09 9.92 -10.51
C ALA A 239 -11.61 10.10 -10.66
N ARG A 240 -12.14 10.09 -11.90
CA ARG A 240 -13.59 10.15 -12.19
C ARG A 240 -14.36 8.97 -11.60
N PHE A 241 -13.72 7.82 -11.47
CA PHE A 241 -14.29 6.60 -10.89
C PHE A 241 -14.08 6.48 -9.38
N LYS A 242 -13.55 7.55 -8.76
CA LYS A 242 -13.33 7.67 -7.31
C LYS A 242 -12.63 6.44 -6.76
N PRO A 243 -11.40 6.12 -7.20
CA PRO A 243 -10.68 4.98 -6.65
C PRO A 243 -10.53 5.12 -5.14
N GLU A 244 -10.49 4.00 -4.43
CA GLU A 244 -10.51 3.99 -2.96
C GLU A 244 -9.39 4.87 -2.41
N ALA A 245 -9.73 5.73 -1.43
CA ALA A 245 -8.78 6.67 -0.83
C ALA A 245 -7.96 7.47 -1.87
N ARG A 246 -8.60 7.84 -3.00
CA ARG A 246 -7.98 8.52 -4.16
C ARG A 246 -6.81 7.75 -4.79
N PHE A 247 -6.79 6.43 -4.61
CA PHE A 247 -5.71 5.52 -4.98
C PHE A 247 -4.39 5.76 -4.22
N GLY A 248 -4.46 6.43 -3.07
CA GLY A 248 -3.29 6.78 -2.25
C GLY A 248 -2.46 5.55 -1.85
N HIS A 249 -3.10 4.43 -1.52
CA HIS A 249 -2.42 3.16 -1.20
C HIS A 249 -1.50 2.68 -2.32
N TYR A 250 -1.95 2.72 -3.59
CA TYR A 250 -1.10 2.41 -4.74
C TYR A 250 -0.02 3.46 -4.97
N LEU A 251 -0.35 4.76 -4.86
CA LEU A 251 0.60 5.85 -5.08
C LEU A 251 1.76 5.82 -4.09
N MET A 252 1.47 5.56 -2.81
CA MET A 252 2.50 5.38 -1.78
C MET A 252 3.36 4.13 -2.07
N MET A 253 2.75 3.03 -2.52
CA MET A 253 3.50 1.83 -2.89
C MET A 253 4.45 2.12 -4.05
N ILE A 254 3.93 2.65 -5.15
CA ILE A 254 4.73 2.84 -6.36
C ILE A 254 5.79 3.93 -6.19
N GLY A 255 5.57 4.94 -5.35
CA GLY A 255 6.60 5.91 -4.95
C GLY A 255 7.81 5.25 -4.31
N ALA A 256 7.61 4.18 -3.52
CA ALA A 256 8.69 3.39 -2.92
C ALA A 256 9.41 2.48 -3.93
N LEU A 257 8.77 2.19 -5.06
CA LEU A 257 9.25 1.29 -6.12
C LEU A 257 9.75 2.04 -7.36
N GLY A 258 10.04 3.34 -7.23
CA GLY A 258 10.59 4.17 -8.31
C GLY A 258 9.58 4.60 -9.38
N GLU A 259 8.29 4.63 -9.04
CA GLU A 259 7.23 5.23 -9.86
C GLU A 259 7.12 4.63 -11.26
N GLY A 260 7.21 5.47 -12.30
CA GLY A 260 7.15 5.05 -13.69
C GLY A 260 8.35 4.23 -14.16
N ASP A 261 9.42 4.16 -13.36
CA ASP A 261 10.58 3.31 -13.67
C ASP A 261 10.31 1.85 -13.25
N CYS A 262 9.28 1.61 -12.43
CA CYS A 262 8.85 0.27 -12.08
C CYS A 262 8.26 -0.43 -13.31
N THR A 263 8.74 -1.63 -13.58
CA THR A 263 8.30 -2.50 -14.68
C THR A 263 7.88 -3.88 -14.18
N ALA A 264 7.62 -4.02 -12.88
CA ALA A 264 7.21 -5.29 -12.29
C ALA A 264 5.83 -5.71 -12.82
N HIS A 265 5.72 -6.96 -13.28
CA HIS A 265 4.47 -7.51 -13.79
C HIS A 265 3.60 -8.03 -12.65
N ALA A 266 2.30 -7.73 -12.71
CA ALA A 266 1.34 -8.32 -11.78
C ALA A 266 1.03 -9.78 -12.13
N ARG A 267 1.13 -10.66 -11.13
CA ARG A 267 0.44 -11.94 -11.07
C ARG A 267 -0.89 -11.75 -10.35
N ARG A 268 -1.97 -12.23 -10.96
CA ARG A 268 -3.32 -12.15 -10.38
C ARG A 268 -3.60 -13.37 -9.50
N TYR A 269 -4.18 -13.13 -8.33
CA TYR A 269 -4.64 -14.17 -7.39
C TYR A 269 -6.15 -14.08 -7.21
N GLY A 270 -6.89 -14.88 -7.99
CA GLY A 270 -8.35 -14.76 -8.09
C GLY A 270 -8.77 -13.95 -9.32
N GLU A 271 -10.06 -13.64 -9.41
CA GLU A 271 -10.66 -12.82 -10.47
C GLU A 271 -10.86 -11.36 -10.02
N TYR A 272 -11.21 -10.50 -10.97
CA TYR A 272 -11.72 -9.17 -10.66
C TYR A 272 -13.19 -9.30 -10.24
N GLU A 273 -13.50 -8.86 -9.03
CA GLU A 273 -14.82 -9.07 -8.42
C GLU A 273 -15.45 -7.75 -7.94
N ASN A 274 -16.77 -7.76 -7.90
CA ASN A 274 -17.57 -6.72 -7.28
C ASN A 274 -17.64 -6.89 -5.76
N ALA A 275 -17.58 -5.77 -5.04
CA ALA A 275 -18.10 -5.66 -3.69
C ALA A 275 -19.00 -4.42 -3.58
N ILE A 276 -20.31 -4.60 -3.77
CA ILE A 276 -21.31 -3.55 -3.56
C ILE A 276 -21.11 -2.31 -4.47
N GLY A 277 -20.65 -2.53 -5.69
CA GLY A 277 -20.38 -1.50 -6.70
C GLY A 277 -18.91 -1.14 -6.84
N THR A 278 -18.04 -1.61 -5.94
CA THR A 278 -16.60 -1.34 -5.94
C THR A 278 -15.81 -2.47 -6.59
N GLY A 279 -14.69 -2.14 -7.24
CA GLY A 279 -13.84 -3.09 -7.97
C GLY A 279 -12.72 -3.67 -7.12
N GLN A 280 -12.61 -5.00 -7.08
CA GLN A 280 -11.71 -5.72 -6.18
C GLN A 280 -10.81 -6.67 -6.94
N ALA A 281 -9.52 -6.72 -6.57
CA ALA A 281 -8.57 -7.67 -7.13
C ALA A 281 -7.41 -7.91 -6.16
N HIS A 282 -6.71 -9.03 -6.33
CA HIS A 282 -5.39 -9.25 -5.75
C HIS A 282 -4.35 -9.34 -6.88
N LEU A 283 -3.45 -8.35 -6.90
CA LEU A 283 -2.34 -8.28 -7.81
C LEU A 283 -1.03 -8.31 -7.02
N TRP A 284 -0.18 -9.27 -7.32
CA TRP A 284 1.12 -9.43 -6.70
C TRP A 284 2.24 -9.13 -7.69
N PHE A 285 3.20 -8.33 -7.27
CA PHE A 285 4.38 -7.94 -8.03
C PHE A 285 5.59 -8.63 -7.42
N ASP A 286 6.12 -9.62 -8.14
CA ASP A 286 7.36 -10.28 -7.76
C ASP A 286 8.53 -9.30 -7.87
N ARG A 287 9.50 -9.44 -6.98
CA ARG A 287 10.76 -8.70 -7.06
C ARG A 287 11.44 -8.99 -8.40
N PRO A 288 11.73 -7.96 -9.23
CA PRO A 288 12.51 -8.14 -10.46
C PRO A 288 13.93 -8.65 -10.17
N ALA A 289 14.59 -9.29 -11.14
CA ALA A 289 15.94 -9.84 -10.96
C ALA A 289 16.98 -8.80 -10.47
N GLY A 290 16.83 -7.53 -10.88
CA GLY A 290 17.67 -6.41 -10.42
C GLY A 290 17.20 -5.73 -9.12
N GLY A 291 16.15 -6.26 -8.48
CA GLY A 291 15.39 -5.56 -7.45
C GLY A 291 14.38 -4.57 -8.05
N PHE A 292 13.52 -4.01 -7.19
CA PHE A 292 12.70 -2.87 -7.58
C PHE A 292 13.58 -1.63 -7.81
N PRO A 293 13.19 -0.72 -8.72
CA PRO A 293 13.88 0.55 -8.86
C PRO A 293 13.90 1.33 -7.53
N ARG A 294 14.95 2.13 -7.36
CA ARG A 294 15.05 3.00 -6.18
C ARG A 294 13.99 4.10 -6.22
N PRO A 295 13.53 4.58 -5.06
CA PRO A 295 12.67 5.76 -5.00
C PRO A 295 13.34 6.95 -5.67
N ARG A 296 12.54 7.78 -6.33
CA ARG A 296 13.02 9.01 -6.96
C ARG A 296 13.38 10.05 -5.90
N ALA A 297 14.31 10.94 -6.24
CA ALA A 297 14.54 12.13 -5.43
C ALA A 297 13.32 13.04 -5.48
N THR A 298 12.95 13.64 -4.35
CA THR A 298 11.95 14.72 -4.34
C THR A 298 12.63 16.02 -4.78
N VAL A 299 12.02 16.72 -5.73
CA VAL A 299 12.42 18.07 -6.11
C VAL A 299 11.46 19.03 -5.40
N PRO A 300 11.91 19.75 -4.36
CA PRO A 300 11.05 20.65 -3.62
C PRO A 300 10.70 21.87 -4.48
N ASP A 301 9.50 22.38 -4.33
CA ASP A 301 9.08 23.62 -4.98
C ASP A 301 9.34 24.86 -4.08
N ALA A 302 8.93 26.03 -4.56
CA ALA A 302 9.12 27.27 -3.80
C ALA A 302 8.33 27.32 -2.48
N GLN A 303 7.18 26.64 -2.40
CA GLN A 303 6.38 26.57 -1.17
C GLN A 303 7.04 25.62 -0.16
N ASP A 304 7.56 24.48 -0.62
CA ASP A 304 8.32 23.55 0.19
C ASP A 304 9.56 24.23 0.81
N LEU A 305 10.31 24.96 -0.01
CA LEU A 305 11.52 25.68 0.42
C LEU A 305 11.25 26.88 1.34
N ALA A 306 9.99 27.32 1.45
CA ALA A 306 9.60 28.31 2.45
C ALA A 306 9.49 27.70 3.86
N VAL A 307 9.38 26.36 3.98
CA VAL A 307 9.42 25.64 5.25
C VAL A 307 10.90 25.46 5.67
N PRO A 308 11.37 26.08 6.76
CA PRO A 308 12.80 26.08 7.10
C PRO A 308 13.40 24.68 7.28
N GLU A 309 12.64 23.75 7.83
CA GLU A 309 13.07 22.36 8.02
C GLU A 309 13.33 21.65 6.69
N PHE A 310 12.45 21.84 5.70
CA PHE A 310 12.59 21.20 4.38
C PHE A 310 13.75 21.81 3.60
N ALA A 311 13.90 23.14 3.65
CA ALA A 311 15.02 23.83 3.02
C ALA A 311 16.37 23.38 3.58
N ALA A 312 16.49 23.26 4.91
CA ALA A 312 17.69 22.78 5.57
C ALA A 312 18.04 21.33 5.19
N ALA A 313 17.04 20.44 5.16
CA ALA A 313 17.24 19.04 4.79
C ALA A 313 17.74 18.89 3.34
N HIS A 314 17.18 19.66 2.41
CA HIS A 314 17.58 19.61 0.99
C HIS A 314 18.98 20.19 0.76
N ALA A 315 19.32 21.29 1.43
CA ALA A 315 20.66 21.88 1.35
C ALA A 315 21.75 20.91 1.86
N ALA A 316 21.50 20.24 2.99
CA ALA A 316 22.43 19.26 3.54
C ALA A 316 22.64 18.06 2.61
N HIS A 317 21.58 17.58 1.96
CA HIS A 317 21.67 16.46 1.03
C HIS A 317 22.40 16.82 -0.28
N ALA A 318 22.16 18.00 -0.83
CA ALA A 318 22.87 18.48 -2.02
C ALA A 318 24.38 18.61 -1.76
N HIS A 319 24.77 19.06 -0.57
CA HIS A 319 26.18 19.14 -0.18
C HIS A 319 26.83 17.75 -0.06
N ALA A 320 26.17 16.81 0.63
CA ALA A 320 26.66 15.44 0.76
C ALA A 320 26.79 14.72 -0.61
N ALA A 321 25.88 14.98 -1.54
CA ALA A 321 25.95 14.43 -2.90
C ALA A 321 27.12 15.02 -3.71
N ALA A 322 27.40 16.32 -3.55
CA ALA A 322 28.53 16.98 -4.19
C ALA A 322 29.88 16.46 -3.65
N ASP A 323 29.99 16.28 -2.34
CA ASP A 323 31.20 15.76 -1.69
C ASP A 323 31.47 14.31 -2.11
N ALA A 324 30.44 13.45 -2.14
CA ALA A 324 30.56 12.07 -2.61
C ALA A 324 30.98 11.99 -4.10
N HIS A 325 30.56 12.96 -4.93
CA HIS A 325 30.97 13.01 -6.33
C HIS A 325 32.43 13.50 -6.51
N LEU A 326 32.91 14.36 -5.61
CA LEU A 326 34.31 14.80 -5.58
C LEU A 326 35.24 13.68 -5.12
N ASP A 327 34.86 12.89 -4.12
CA ASP A 327 35.65 11.75 -3.64
C ASP A 327 35.75 10.64 -4.69
N GLN A 328 34.67 10.33 -5.41
CA GLN A 328 34.70 9.35 -6.52
C GLN A 328 35.60 9.80 -7.69
N ASN A 329 35.67 11.11 -7.95
CA ASN A 329 36.56 11.65 -8.97
C ASN A 329 38.03 11.63 -8.51
N ALA A 330 38.31 11.91 -7.23
CA ALA A 330 39.66 11.84 -6.66
C ALA A 330 40.22 10.40 -6.62
N GLU A 331 39.39 9.39 -6.33
CA GLU A 331 39.79 7.98 -6.42
C GLU A 331 40.08 7.55 -7.86
N SER A 332 39.38 8.12 -8.85
CA SER A 332 39.61 7.81 -10.27
C SER A 332 40.88 8.45 -10.85
N GLU A 333 41.36 9.57 -10.28
CA GLU A 333 42.61 10.23 -10.67
C GLU A 333 43.86 9.62 -10.03
N THR A 334 43.70 8.85 -8.94
CA THR A 334 44.84 8.21 -8.25
C THR A 334 45.22 6.84 -8.85
N VAL A 335 44.48 6.35 -9.86
CA VAL A 335 44.71 5.07 -10.57
C VAL A 335 45.27 5.27 -12.00
N ARG A 336 45.83 6.46 -12.31
CA ARG A 336 46.54 6.72 -13.57
C ARG A 336 48.01 7.03 -13.36
#